data_AF-A0A1G0UBF9-F1
#
_entry.id   AF-A0A1G0UBF9-F1
#
_cell.length_a   1.000
_cell.length_b   1.000
_cell.length_c   1.000
_cell.angle_alpha   90.00
_cell.angle_beta   90.00
_cell.angle_gamma   90.00
#
_symmetry.space_group_name_H-M   'P 1'
#
loop_
_entity.id
_entity.type
_entity.pdbx_description
1 polymer ?
#
loop_
_entity_poly.entity_id
_entity_poly.type
_entity_poly.pdbx_seq_one_letter_code
_entity_poly.pdbx_strand_id
1 'polypeptide(L)'
;MIKYFSLIFLFVVSSSFAGDKEKELLGLLQKKFETIKDFTVTVVQKSGGKEILSGKLSYKKENKFSLDLKNNLIVSDGSTIWNYNKKEKKVIINDVDETDPSFFSFSRIVYDYPSQCTLSSGQDGAFNILIFVPKENSNLGFSKAELWIGEDDLINKVVLTGSGSEKTEVGFSNYILNQDLPDSKFKFNPPEGSVVIDLR
;
A
#
# COMPACT_ATOMS: atom_id res chain seq x y z
N MET A 1 -13.86 -44.83 55.80
CA MET A 1 -12.68 -44.06 55.36
C MET A 1 -12.53 -44.27 53.86
N ILE A 2 -13.16 -43.43 53.03
CA ILE A 2 -13.05 -43.48 51.57
C ILE A 2 -12.82 -42.02 51.14
N LYS A 3 -11.60 -41.71 50.68
CA LYS A 3 -11.21 -40.38 50.20
C LYS A 3 -11.59 -40.28 48.73
N TYR A 4 -12.49 -39.36 48.41
CA TYR A 4 -12.80 -38.97 47.04
C TYR A 4 -11.63 -38.17 46.46
N PHE A 5 -11.04 -38.68 45.37
CA PHE A 5 -10.01 -38.00 44.59
C PHE A 5 -10.72 -37.10 43.58
N SER A 6 -10.82 -35.80 43.88
CA SER A 6 -11.44 -34.82 43.00
C SER A 6 -10.40 -34.31 42.00
N LEU A 7 -10.52 -34.74 40.74
CA LEU A 7 -9.68 -34.29 39.63
C LEU A 7 -10.25 -32.96 39.10
N ILE A 8 -9.59 -31.85 39.46
CA ILE A 8 -9.94 -30.51 38.93
C ILE A 8 -9.37 -30.41 37.51
N PHE A 9 -10.26 -30.35 36.52
CA PHE A 9 -9.91 -30.08 35.13
C PHE A 9 -9.75 -28.56 34.97
N LEU A 10 -8.49 -28.08 34.95
CA LEU A 10 -8.19 -26.66 34.72
C LEU A 10 -8.39 -26.35 33.23
N PHE A 11 -9.55 -25.76 32.89
CA PHE A 11 -9.82 -25.26 31.55
C PHE A 11 -9.00 -23.98 31.35
N VAL A 12 -7.84 -24.09 30.71
CA VAL A 12 -7.05 -22.92 30.29
C VAL A 12 -7.79 -22.27 29.12
N VAL A 13 -8.54 -21.21 29.42
CA VAL A 13 -9.12 -20.34 28.40
C VAL A 13 -7.97 -19.53 27.81
N SER A 14 -7.46 -19.98 26.67
CA SER A 14 -6.53 -19.18 25.86
C SER A 14 -7.29 -17.98 25.30
N SER A 15 -7.22 -16.84 25.98
CA SER A 15 -7.72 -15.57 25.45
C SER A 15 -6.91 -15.21 24.20
N SER A 16 -7.60 -15.13 23.06
CA SER A 16 -7.02 -14.70 21.79
C SER A 16 -6.58 -13.23 21.87
N PHE A 17 -5.32 -12.98 22.25
CA PHE A 17 -4.64 -11.66 22.16
C PHE A 17 -4.29 -11.25 20.72
N ALA A 18 -4.85 -11.92 19.73
CA ALA A 18 -4.57 -11.68 18.31
C ALA A 18 -5.29 -10.46 17.73
N GLY A 19 -5.99 -9.68 18.57
CA GLY A 19 -6.81 -8.52 18.19
C GLY A 19 -6.20 -7.14 18.48
N ASP A 20 -5.17 -7.08 19.32
CA ASP A 20 -4.61 -5.83 19.85
C ASP A 20 -3.36 -5.38 19.10
N LYS A 21 -2.53 -6.33 18.63
CA LYS A 21 -1.23 -6.04 18.02
C LYS A 21 -1.35 -5.40 16.65
N GLU A 22 -2.24 -5.88 15.80
CA GLU A 22 -2.47 -5.35 14.46
C GLU A 22 -3.15 -3.98 14.51
N LYS A 23 -3.98 -3.72 15.52
CA LYS A 23 -4.56 -2.38 15.75
C LYS A 23 -3.52 -1.40 16.24
N GLU A 24 -2.64 -1.82 17.15
CA GLU A 24 -1.51 -1.00 17.60
C GLU A 24 -0.58 -0.67 16.43
N LEU A 25 -0.19 -1.68 15.63
CA LEU A 25 0.65 -1.50 14.46
C LEU A 25 0.02 -0.57 13.42
N LEU A 26 -1.27 -0.76 13.12
CA LEU A 26 -2.01 0.16 12.25
C LEU A 26 -2.03 1.58 12.82
N GLY A 27 -2.23 1.73 14.14
CA GLY A 27 -2.25 3.02 14.81
C GLY A 27 -0.90 3.75 14.76
N LEU A 28 0.22 3.02 14.89
CA LEU A 28 1.56 3.58 14.73
C LEU A 28 1.80 4.04 13.29
N LEU A 29 1.45 3.20 12.31
CA LEU A 29 1.52 3.53 10.88
C LEU A 29 0.70 4.79 10.56
N GLN A 30 -0.54 4.87 11.04
CA GLN A 30 -1.43 6.01 10.83
C GLN A 30 -0.86 7.29 11.45
N LYS A 31 -0.38 7.23 12.70
CA LYS A 31 0.28 8.37 13.36
C LYS A 31 1.51 8.84 12.59
N LYS A 32 2.32 7.91 12.09
CA LYS A 32 3.48 8.26 11.25
C LYS A 32 3.02 8.99 9.99
N PHE A 33 2.04 8.46 9.26
CA PHE A 33 1.52 9.06 8.04
C PHE A 33 0.86 10.43 8.26
N GLU A 34 0.27 10.69 9.43
CA GLU A 34 -0.27 12.01 9.78
C GLU A 34 0.80 13.11 9.75
N THR A 35 2.03 12.78 10.18
CA THR A 35 3.19 13.70 10.18
C THR A 35 3.78 13.96 8.80
N ILE A 36 3.42 13.16 7.80
CA ILE A 36 3.97 13.21 6.45
C ILE A 36 3.03 14.02 5.56
N LYS A 37 3.45 15.22 5.17
CA LYS A 37 2.75 16.08 4.19
C LYS A 37 3.01 15.61 2.76
N ASP A 38 4.27 15.27 2.49
CA ASP A 38 4.76 14.76 1.22
C ASP A 38 6.02 13.94 1.42
N PHE A 39 6.38 13.16 0.40
CA PHE A 39 7.68 12.49 0.35
C PHE A 39 8.10 12.14 -1.07
N THR A 40 9.39 11.83 -1.24
CA THR A 40 9.86 11.03 -2.37
C THR A 40 10.48 9.73 -1.90
N VAL A 41 10.35 8.69 -2.71
CA VAL A 41 10.88 7.36 -2.42
C VAL A 41 11.31 6.66 -3.70
N THR A 42 12.36 5.85 -3.63
CA THR A 42 12.74 4.91 -4.69
C THR A 42 11.78 3.73 -4.67
N VAL A 43 11.28 3.34 -5.84
CA VAL A 43 10.37 2.21 -6.02
C VAL A 43 11.07 1.13 -6.83
N VAL A 44 10.96 -0.13 -6.38
CA VAL A 44 11.41 -1.31 -7.12
C VAL A 44 10.33 -2.38 -7.07
N GLN A 45 9.79 -2.75 -8.21
CA GLN A 45 8.85 -3.86 -8.34
C GLN A 45 9.59 -5.13 -8.77
N LYS A 46 9.29 -6.23 -8.09
CA LYS A 46 9.81 -7.56 -8.39
C LYS A 46 8.70 -8.55 -8.69
N SER A 47 8.97 -9.44 -9.64
CA SER A 47 8.15 -10.63 -9.92
C SER A 47 9.07 -11.84 -10.04
N GLY A 48 8.75 -12.93 -9.32
CA GLY A 48 9.60 -14.12 -9.25
C GLY A 48 11.05 -13.83 -8.77
N GLY A 49 11.23 -12.83 -7.92
CA GLY A 49 12.55 -12.40 -7.41
C GLY A 49 13.37 -11.53 -8.36
N LYS A 50 12.92 -11.30 -9.59
CA LYS A 50 13.60 -10.43 -10.56
C LYS A 50 12.98 -9.04 -10.53
N GLU A 51 13.83 -8.02 -10.58
CA GLU A 51 13.38 -6.64 -10.81
C GLU A 51 12.79 -6.53 -12.22
N ILE A 52 11.55 -6.07 -12.29
CA ILE A 52 10.84 -5.86 -13.56
C ILE A 52 10.61 -4.37 -13.82
N LEU A 53 10.66 -3.54 -12.79
CA LEU A 53 10.38 -2.11 -12.88
C LEU A 53 11.03 -1.38 -11.70
N SER A 54 11.59 -0.21 -11.98
CA SER A 54 12.14 0.69 -10.96
C SER A 54 11.95 2.14 -11.37
N GLY A 55 11.95 3.01 -10.37
CA GLY A 55 11.79 4.45 -10.57
C GLY A 55 11.67 5.23 -9.27
N LYS A 56 11.08 6.43 -9.38
CA LYS A 56 10.92 7.35 -8.26
C LYS A 56 9.45 7.72 -8.11
N LEU A 57 8.91 7.54 -6.91
CA LEU A 57 7.61 8.02 -6.53
C LEU A 57 7.76 9.34 -5.77
N SER A 58 6.97 10.32 -6.15
CA SER A 58 6.66 11.51 -5.34
C SER A 58 5.24 11.36 -4.86
N TYR A 59 4.98 11.57 -3.58
CA TYR A 59 3.64 11.52 -2.98
C TYR A 59 3.37 12.82 -2.22
N LYS A 60 2.10 13.23 -2.19
CA LYS A 60 1.56 14.28 -1.33
C LYS A 60 0.17 13.86 -0.85
N LYS A 61 -0.27 14.37 0.30
CA LYS A 61 -1.62 14.12 0.85
C LYS A 61 -2.72 14.33 -0.21
N GLU A 62 -3.89 13.74 0.06
CA GLU A 62 -5.04 13.69 -0.87
C GLU A 62 -4.78 12.81 -2.11
N ASN A 63 -4.00 11.74 -1.94
CA ASN A 63 -3.68 10.76 -3.01
C ASN A 63 -3.04 11.39 -4.27
N LYS A 64 -2.34 12.50 -4.10
CA LYS A 64 -1.51 13.11 -5.15
C LYS A 64 -0.22 12.34 -5.27
N PHE A 65 0.11 11.88 -6.47
CA PHE A 65 1.38 11.20 -6.70
C PHE A 65 1.91 11.37 -8.12
N SER A 66 3.22 11.17 -8.27
CA SER A 66 3.89 11.06 -9.56
C SER A 66 4.90 9.93 -9.48
N LEU A 67 4.64 8.86 -10.22
CA LEU A 67 5.52 7.72 -10.38
C LEU A 67 6.27 7.83 -11.71
N ASP A 68 7.55 8.18 -11.62
CA ASP A 68 8.43 8.30 -12.76
C ASP A 68 9.22 7.00 -12.96
N LEU A 69 8.90 6.28 -14.02
CA LEU A 69 9.54 5.04 -14.45
C LEU A 69 10.29 5.26 -15.76
N LYS A 70 11.13 4.30 -16.15
CA LYS A 70 11.90 4.40 -17.40
C LYS A 70 11.04 4.75 -18.63
N ASN A 71 9.96 4.00 -18.85
CA ASN A 71 9.11 4.15 -20.05
C ASN A 71 7.74 4.77 -19.76
N ASN A 72 7.34 4.87 -18.50
CA ASN A 72 6.03 5.34 -18.10
C ASN A 72 6.16 6.47 -17.09
N LEU A 73 5.24 7.43 -17.15
CA LEU A 73 5.01 8.41 -16.11
C LEU A 73 3.54 8.31 -15.72
N ILE A 74 3.29 7.99 -14.45
CA ILE A 74 1.93 7.94 -13.90
C ILE A 74 1.79 9.11 -12.95
N VAL A 75 0.83 10.00 -13.20
CA VAL A 75 0.58 11.18 -12.37
C VAL A 75 -0.86 11.14 -11.91
N SER A 76 -1.10 11.50 -10.66
CA SER A 76 -2.43 11.67 -10.08
C SER A 76 -2.48 12.99 -9.33
N ASP A 77 -3.52 13.77 -9.57
CA ASP A 77 -3.82 14.98 -8.78
C ASP A 77 -4.78 14.69 -7.60
N GLY A 78 -5.15 13.42 -7.41
CA GLY A 78 -6.12 12.96 -6.42
C GLY A 78 -7.52 12.72 -7.00
N SER A 79 -7.84 13.28 -8.17
CA SER A 79 -9.13 13.10 -8.86
C SER A 79 -8.97 12.46 -10.23
N THR A 80 -7.94 12.86 -10.99
CA THR A 80 -7.62 12.35 -12.32
C THR A 80 -6.26 11.67 -12.28
N ILE A 81 -6.15 10.55 -12.99
CA ILE A 81 -4.90 9.83 -13.20
C ILE A 81 -4.52 9.84 -14.69
N TRP A 82 -3.27 10.25 -14.95
CA TRP A 82 -2.66 10.24 -16.29
C TRP A 82 -1.61 9.14 -16.35
N ASN A 83 -1.78 8.23 -17.30
CA ASN A 83 -0.81 7.19 -17.61
C ASN A 83 -0.13 7.53 -18.94
N TYR A 84 1.08 8.07 -18.88
CA TYR A 84 1.85 8.47 -20.06
C TYR A 84 2.93 7.45 -20.40
N ASN A 85 2.79 6.78 -21.54
CA ASN A 85 3.84 5.98 -22.15
C ASN A 85 4.77 6.92 -22.96
N LYS A 86 6.00 7.11 -22.45
CA LYS A 86 7.00 8.02 -23.01
C LYS A 86 7.50 7.58 -24.38
N LYS A 87 7.56 6.27 -24.63
CA LYS A 87 8.07 5.69 -25.87
C LYS A 87 7.06 5.85 -27.01
N GLU A 88 5.78 5.59 -26.72
CA GLU A 88 4.69 5.68 -27.67
C GLU A 88 4.11 7.08 -27.79
N LYS A 89 4.52 8.00 -26.90
CA LYS A 89 3.90 9.32 -26.74
C LYS A 89 2.38 9.20 -26.62
N LYS A 90 1.92 8.30 -25.76
CA LYS A 90 0.50 8.02 -25.58
C LYS A 90 0.12 8.28 -24.14
N VAL A 91 -0.95 9.04 -23.93
CA VAL A 91 -1.53 9.27 -22.62
C VAL A 91 -2.93 8.68 -22.55
N ILE A 92 -3.20 7.97 -21.45
CA ILE A 92 -4.54 7.52 -21.07
C ILE A 92 -4.93 8.29 -19.81
N ILE A 93 -6.11 8.91 -19.84
CA ILE A 93 -6.67 9.71 -18.75
C ILE A 93 -7.88 8.97 -18.21
N ASN A 94 -7.91 8.73 -16.90
CA ASN A 94 -9.07 8.17 -16.19
C ASN A 94 -9.35 9.01 -14.95
N ASP A 95 -10.57 8.87 -14.42
CA ASP A 95 -10.82 9.25 -13.03
C ASP A 95 -10.13 8.25 -12.11
N VAL A 96 -9.78 8.69 -10.91
CA VAL A 96 -9.21 7.80 -9.90
C VAL A 96 -10.27 6.79 -9.47
N ASP A 97 -10.12 5.54 -9.90
CA ASP A 97 -10.94 4.42 -9.42
C ASP A 97 -10.60 4.12 -7.96
N GLU A 98 -11.61 4.15 -7.09
CA GLU A 98 -11.46 3.87 -5.65
C GLU A 98 -11.22 2.40 -5.33
N THR A 99 -11.60 1.54 -6.26
CA THR A 99 -11.61 0.08 -6.12
C THR A 99 -10.34 -0.56 -6.65
N ASP A 100 -9.60 0.12 -7.53
CA ASP A 100 -8.33 -0.35 -8.09
C ASP A 100 -7.20 -0.28 -7.04
N PRO A 101 -6.64 -1.41 -6.60
CA PRO A 101 -5.56 -1.42 -5.62
C PRO A 101 -4.24 -0.97 -6.25
N SER A 102 -4.03 0.34 -6.28
CA SER A 102 -2.73 0.91 -6.63
C SER A 102 -1.79 0.89 -5.43
N PHE A 103 -0.62 0.24 -5.58
CA PHE A 103 0.49 0.26 -4.61
C PHE A 103 0.93 1.67 -4.18
N PHE A 104 0.57 2.69 -4.95
CA PHE A 104 0.99 4.07 -4.77
C PHE A 104 -0.07 4.93 -4.07
N SER A 105 -1.25 4.37 -3.80
CA SER A 105 -2.34 5.03 -3.06
C SER A 105 -2.15 4.86 -1.54
N PHE A 106 -1.04 5.38 -1.03
CA PHE A 106 -0.66 5.23 0.39
C PHE A 106 -1.76 5.67 1.35
N SER A 107 -2.51 6.74 1.05
CA SER A 107 -3.61 7.18 1.92
C SER A 107 -4.70 6.11 2.04
N ARG A 108 -5.08 5.49 0.91
CA ARG A 108 -6.11 4.45 0.91
C ARG A 108 -5.65 3.21 1.66
N ILE A 109 -4.41 2.79 1.43
CA ILE A 109 -3.80 1.66 2.12
C ILE A 109 -3.80 1.87 3.65
N VAL A 110 -3.50 3.08 4.10
CA VAL A 110 -3.34 3.41 5.52
C VAL A 110 -4.68 3.72 6.23
N TYR A 111 -5.65 4.31 5.53
CA TYR A 111 -6.87 4.83 6.16
C TYR A 111 -8.17 4.15 5.70
N ASP A 112 -8.27 3.76 4.42
CA ASP A 112 -9.55 3.27 3.86
C ASP A 112 -9.64 1.74 3.89
N TYR A 113 -8.63 1.06 3.34
CA TYR A 113 -8.58 -0.41 3.23
C TYR A 113 -8.70 -1.15 4.56
N PRO A 114 -8.12 -0.67 5.69
CA PRO A 114 -8.24 -1.38 6.97
C PRO A 114 -9.68 -1.63 7.40
N SER A 115 -10.60 -0.70 7.13
CA SER A 115 -12.02 -0.84 7.50
C SER A 115 -12.74 -1.96 6.71
N GLN A 116 -12.26 -2.24 5.50
CA GLN A 116 -12.83 -3.21 4.58
C GLN A 116 -12.19 -4.61 4.70
N CYS A 117 -11.15 -4.74 5.52
CA CYS A 117 -10.37 -5.96 5.68
C CYS A 117 -10.51 -6.55 7.09
N THR A 118 -10.28 -7.85 7.18
CA THR A 118 -9.83 -8.49 8.42
C THR A 118 -8.33 -8.29 8.51
N LEU A 119 -7.86 -7.78 9.64
CA LEU A 119 -6.45 -7.50 9.87
C LEU A 119 -5.80 -8.60 10.68
N SER A 120 -4.51 -8.81 10.44
CA SER A 120 -3.64 -9.58 11.32
C SER A 120 -2.23 -9.02 11.23
N SER A 121 -1.37 -9.38 12.19
CA SER A 121 0.02 -8.93 12.22
C SER A 121 0.99 -10.10 12.28
N GLY A 122 2.13 -9.96 11.62
CA GLY A 122 3.28 -10.85 11.71
C GLY A 122 4.57 -10.06 11.94
N GLN A 123 5.69 -10.78 12.01
CA GLN A 123 7.02 -10.20 12.11
C GLN A 123 8.00 -11.05 11.30
N ASP A 124 8.91 -10.41 10.59
CA ASP A 124 10.03 -11.06 9.90
C ASP A 124 11.28 -10.19 10.02
N GLY A 125 12.27 -10.68 10.77
CA GLY A 125 13.46 -9.91 11.12
C GLY A 125 13.11 -8.59 11.80
N ALA A 126 13.58 -7.49 11.21
CA ALA A 126 13.33 -6.12 11.70
C ALA A 126 12.00 -5.52 11.21
N PHE A 127 11.20 -6.26 10.44
CA PHE A 127 9.94 -5.76 9.89
C PHE A 127 8.75 -6.29 10.67
N ASN A 128 7.86 -5.37 11.04
CA ASN A 128 6.49 -5.71 11.40
C ASN A 128 5.67 -5.85 10.12
N ILE A 129 4.77 -6.83 10.05
CA ILE A 129 3.97 -7.08 8.85
C ILE A 129 2.51 -6.89 9.20
N LEU A 130 1.85 -5.90 8.60
CA LEU A 130 0.40 -5.73 8.69
C LEU A 130 -0.25 -6.41 7.49
N ILE A 131 -1.15 -7.36 7.76
CA ILE A 131 -1.75 -8.24 6.75
C ILE A 131 -3.24 -7.93 6.62
N PHE A 132 -3.68 -7.73 5.39
CA PHE A 132 -5.03 -7.32 5.03
C PHE A 132 -5.65 -8.44 4.21
N VAL A 133 -6.80 -8.95 4.66
CA VAL A 133 -7.64 -9.88 3.90
C VAL A 133 -9.01 -9.24 3.72
N PRO A 134 -9.42 -8.88 2.49
CA PRO A 134 -10.72 -8.25 2.26
C PRO A 134 -11.88 -9.10 2.79
N LYS A 135 -12.89 -8.44 3.37
CA LYS A 135 -14.14 -9.09 3.80
C LYS A 135 -14.96 -9.51 2.58
N GLU A 136 -15.88 -10.47 2.74
CA GLU A 136 -16.66 -11.05 1.63
C GLU A 136 -17.42 -10.01 0.79
N ASN A 137 -17.83 -8.89 1.39
CA ASN A 137 -18.56 -7.81 0.72
C ASN A 137 -17.68 -6.63 0.28
N SER A 138 -16.36 -6.76 0.37
CA SER A 138 -15.42 -5.75 -0.10
C SER A 138 -15.30 -5.79 -1.63
N ASN A 139 -15.09 -4.63 -2.24
CA ASN A 139 -14.83 -4.48 -3.67
C ASN A 139 -13.34 -4.35 -4.00
N LEU A 140 -12.45 -4.63 -3.05
CA LEU A 140 -11.01 -4.52 -3.24
C LEU A 140 -10.51 -5.61 -4.21
N GLY A 141 -9.75 -5.21 -5.23
CA GLY A 141 -9.24 -6.09 -6.30
C GLY A 141 -8.12 -7.06 -5.93
N PHE A 142 -7.91 -7.38 -4.65
CA PHE A 142 -6.87 -8.31 -4.18
C PHE A 142 -7.44 -9.33 -3.20
N SER A 143 -6.76 -10.47 -3.04
CA SER A 143 -7.12 -11.49 -2.03
C SER A 143 -6.34 -11.33 -0.73
N LYS A 144 -5.11 -10.79 -0.80
CA LYS A 144 -4.28 -10.47 0.36
C LYS A 144 -3.31 -9.32 0.06
N ALA A 145 -3.14 -8.42 1.02
CA ALA A 145 -2.05 -7.43 1.01
C ALA A 145 -1.19 -7.58 2.28
N GLU A 146 0.13 -7.47 2.13
CA GLU A 146 1.09 -7.52 3.24
C GLU A 146 1.96 -6.25 3.20
N LEU A 147 1.84 -5.41 4.22
CA LEU A 147 2.60 -4.19 4.39
C LEU A 147 3.73 -4.47 5.37
N TRP A 148 4.96 -4.38 4.88
CA TRP A 148 6.16 -4.56 5.68
C TRP A 148 6.63 -3.19 6.16
N ILE A 149 6.56 -3.01 7.47
CA ILE A 149 6.75 -1.74 8.16
C ILE A 149 8.07 -1.82 8.93
N GLY A 150 8.97 -0.88 8.66
CA GLY A 150 10.26 -0.77 9.37
C GLY A 150 10.11 -0.20 10.79
N GLU A 151 11.22 -0.17 11.52
CA GLU A 151 11.29 0.41 12.88
C GLU A 151 10.97 1.92 12.93
N ASP A 152 11.01 2.60 11.77
CA ASP A 152 10.67 4.02 11.63
C ASP A 152 9.20 4.26 11.27
N ASP A 153 8.37 3.22 11.35
CA ASP A 153 6.94 3.18 11.00
C ASP A 153 6.63 3.50 9.52
N LEU A 154 7.64 3.44 8.63
CA LEU A 154 7.44 3.59 7.19
C LEU A 154 7.17 2.23 6.52
N ILE A 155 6.41 2.26 5.43
CA ILE A 155 6.18 1.07 4.59
C ILE A 155 7.41 0.88 3.70
N ASN A 156 8.15 -0.21 3.92
CA ASN A 156 9.32 -0.57 3.13
C ASN A 156 9.00 -1.52 1.98
N LYS A 157 7.91 -2.29 2.09
CA LYS A 157 7.49 -3.22 1.05
C LYS A 157 6.00 -3.49 1.13
N VAL A 158 5.35 -3.62 -0.02
CA VAL A 158 3.98 -4.12 -0.15
C VAL A 158 4.01 -5.37 -1.02
N VAL A 159 3.35 -6.42 -0.56
CA VAL A 159 3.11 -7.64 -1.34
C VAL A 159 1.61 -7.75 -1.57
N LEU A 160 1.17 -7.68 -2.83
CA LEU A 160 -0.22 -7.95 -3.21
C LEU A 160 -0.32 -9.34 -3.82
N THR A 161 -1.32 -10.08 -3.35
CA THR A 161 -1.78 -11.31 -3.97
C THR A 161 -3.11 -11.01 -4.65
N GLY A 162 -3.18 -11.19 -5.98
CA GLY A 162 -4.40 -11.01 -6.74
C GLY A 162 -5.44 -12.11 -6.47
N SER A 163 -6.47 -12.21 -7.30
CA SER A 163 -7.47 -13.31 -7.20
C SER A 163 -6.88 -14.70 -7.49
N GLY A 164 -5.71 -14.78 -8.11
CA GLY A 164 -4.92 -16.00 -8.28
C GLY A 164 -3.80 -16.16 -7.23
N SER A 165 -2.82 -17.03 -7.51
CA SER A 165 -1.63 -17.20 -6.66
C SER A 165 -0.45 -16.29 -7.02
N GLU A 166 -0.62 -15.43 -8.04
CA GLU A 166 0.42 -14.49 -8.45
C GLU A 166 0.62 -13.41 -7.38
N LYS A 167 1.90 -13.19 -7.05
CA LYS A 167 2.34 -12.16 -6.11
C LYS A 167 3.08 -11.08 -6.85
N THR A 168 2.71 -9.84 -6.56
CA THR A 168 3.48 -8.66 -6.96
C THR A 168 4.09 -8.02 -5.72
N GLU A 169 5.40 -7.81 -5.77
CA GLU A 169 6.15 -7.19 -4.68
C GLU A 169 6.63 -5.81 -5.11
N VAL A 170 6.39 -4.80 -4.28
CA VAL A 170 6.89 -3.43 -4.49
C VAL A 170 7.66 -3.01 -3.24
N GLY A 171 8.96 -2.76 -3.41
CA GLY A 171 9.85 -2.24 -2.38
C GLY A 171 10.00 -0.73 -2.47
N PHE A 172 10.20 -0.11 -1.31
CA PHE A 172 10.32 1.32 -1.09
C PHE A 172 11.57 1.63 -0.26
N SER A 173 12.42 2.52 -0.75
CA SER A 173 13.67 2.91 -0.09
C SER A 173 14.05 4.37 -0.34
N ASN A 174 15.02 4.90 0.39
CA ASN A 174 15.52 6.27 0.25
C ASN A 174 14.41 7.34 0.41
N TYR A 175 13.61 7.21 1.45
CA TYR A 175 12.59 8.20 1.78
C TYR A 175 13.21 9.57 2.07
N ILE A 176 12.63 10.61 1.48
CA ILE A 176 12.85 12.01 1.85
C ILE A 176 11.49 12.61 2.14
N LEU A 177 11.22 12.93 3.41
CA LEU A 177 9.91 13.36 3.90
C LEU A 177 9.83 14.89 3.98
N ASN A 178 8.62 15.44 3.87
CA ASN A 178 8.28 16.83 4.21
C ASN A 178 9.19 17.87 3.56
N GLN A 179 9.34 17.76 2.25
CA GLN A 179 10.22 18.59 1.41
C GLN A 179 9.45 19.66 0.62
N ASP A 180 8.20 19.94 1.02
CA ASP A 180 7.30 20.94 0.45
C ASP A 180 7.20 20.82 -1.08
N LEU A 181 6.81 19.64 -1.54
CA LEU A 181 6.70 19.36 -2.97
C LEU A 181 5.68 20.29 -3.66
N PRO A 182 6.05 20.94 -4.78
CA PRO A 182 5.15 21.84 -5.48
C PRO A 182 4.04 21.06 -6.18
N ASP A 183 2.83 21.63 -6.21
CA ASP A 183 1.64 20.99 -6.80
C ASP A 183 1.79 20.69 -8.30
N SER A 184 2.68 21.41 -8.99
CA SER A 184 3.00 21.15 -10.40
C SER A 184 3.58 19.76 -10.65
N LYS A 185 4.15 19.08 -9.63
CA LYS A 185 4.60 17.69 -9.76
C LYS A 185 3.45 16.69 -9.90
N PHE A 186 2.24 17.07 -9.51
CA PHE A 186 1.06 16.21 -9.46
C PHE A 186 0.04 16.57 -10.54
N LYS A 187 0.44 17.40 -11.50
CA LYS A 187 -0.35 17.75 -12.68
C LYS A 187 0.41 17.29 -13.92
N PHE A 188 -0.32 16.82 -14.92
CA PHE A 188 0.30 16.38 -16.17
C PHE A 188 -0.33 17.07 -17.36
N ASN A 189 0.52 17.67 -18.20
CA ASN A 189 0.13 18.16 -19.52
C ASN A 189 0.82 17.28 -20.57
N PRO A 190 0.06 16.60 -21.45
CA PRO A 190 0.65 15.75 -22.49
C PRO A 190 1.62 16.55 -23.36
N PRO A 191 2.84 16.05 -23.62
CA PRO A 191 3.77 16.68 -24.55
C PRO A 191 3.17 16.83 -25.95
N GLU A 192 3.61 17.82 -26.70
CA GLU A 192 3.17 18.04 -28.08
C GLU A 192 3.38 16.78 -28.94
N GLY A 193 2.38 16.47 -29.77
CA GLY A 193 2.37 15.28 -30.63
C GLY A 193 2.03 13.98 -29.89
N SER A 194 1.58 14.05 -28.63
CA SER A 194 1.08 12.86 -27.92
C SER A 194 -0.31 12.46 -28.41
N VAL A 195 -0.56 11.15 -28.52
CA VAL A 195 -1.90 10.59 -28.68
C VAL A 195 -2.59 10.62 -27.33
N VAL A 196 -3.75 11.28 -27.25
CA VAL A 196 -4.54 11.42 -26.03
C VAL A 196 -5.78 10.54 -26.12
N ILE A 197 -5.98 9.69 -25.11
CA ILE A 197 -7.21 8.92 -24.90
C ILE A 197 -7.77 9.33 -23.53
N ASP A 198 -8.95 9.98 -23.53
CA ASP A 198 -9.65 10.39 -22.31
C ASP A 198 -10.85 9.46 -22.08
N LEU A 199 -10.92 8.86 -20.89
CA LEU A 199 -11.91 7.85 -20.50
C LEU A 199 -12.74 8.27 -19.27
N ARG A 200 -12.65 9.54 -18.87
CA ARG A 200 -13.50 10.14 -17.83
C ARG A 200 -14.94 10.34 -18.29
#